data_AF-A0A136KR23-F1
#
_entry.id   AF-A0A136KR23-F1
#
_cell.length_a   1.000
_cell.length_b   1.000
_cell.length_c   1.000
_cell.angle_alpha   90.00
_cell.angle_beta   90.00
_cell.angle_gamma   90.00
#
_symmetry.space_group_name_H-M   'P 1'
#
loop_
_entity.id
_entity.type
_entity.pdbx_description
1 polymer ?
#
loop_
_entity_poly.entity_id
_entity_poly.type
_entity_poly.pdbx_seq_one_letter_code
_entity_poly.pdbx_strand_id
1 'polypeptide(L)'
;MQLLVHLKNLRADLYINEFSLTFPKNFISGSIQARDSGGQLDFVRQDIATGMKITFKFDEPTAQKGEHFITITYELKDLFTTHGTMTEAILPLVQPDENSIINVELKLPATFDTALSLSKPIPSSISGTTIKWENSKVRTIYAMFGPSQVYKARLTYNLENTTVFSRTQQVAFPPDTLYQKNVY
;
A
#
# COMPACT_ATOMS: atom_id res chain seq x y z
N MET A 1 3.32 1.23 -11.87
CA MET A 1 2.13 1.72 -11.14
C MET A 1 1.79 3.12 -11.64
N GLN A 2 0.51 3.50 -11.61
CA GLN A 2 0.05 4.83 -12.00
C GLN A 2 -0.82 5.40 -10.88
N LEU A 3 -0.53 6.63 -10.48
CA LEU A 3 -1.30 7.40 -9.51
C LEU A 3 -1.88 8.62 -10.21
N LEU A 4 -3.20 8.78 -10.11
CA LEU A 4 -3.93 9.94 -10.62
C LEU A 4 -4.33 10.80 -9.43
N VAL A 5 -3.89 12.05 -9.43
CA VAL A 5 -4.19 13.02 -8.37
C VAL A 5 -5.03 14.13 -8.95
N HIS A 6 -6.20 14.35 -8.38
CA HIS A 6 -7.02 15.53 -8.63
C HIS A 6 -6.91 16.46 -7.43
N LEU A 7 -6.24 17.58 -7.63
CA LEU A 7 -6.03 18.59 -6.60
C LEU A 7 -6.94 19.78 -6.90
N LYS A 8 -7.77 20.15 -5.92
CA LYS A 8 -8.71 21.26 -6.04
C LYS A 8 -8.46 22.29 -4.95
N ASN A 9 -8.24 23.54 -5.37
CA ASN A 9 -8.18 24.66 -4.47
C ASN A 9 -9.59 25.09 -4.07
N LEU A 10 -9.85 25.14 -2.76
CA LEU A 10 -11.15 25.55 -2.21
C LEU A 10 -11.21 27.05 -1.89
N ARG A 11 -10.13 27.80 -2.11
CA ARG A 11 -10.00 29.23 -1.81
C ARG A 11 -9.51 30.01 -3.04
N ALA A 12 -10.34 30.91 -3.54
CA ALA A 12 -10.06 31.66 -4.77
C ALA A 12 -8.98 32.76 -4.60
N ASP A 13 -8.64 33.12 -3.37
CA ASP A 13 -7.62 34.12 -3.00
C ASP A 13 -6.21 33.52 -2.84
N LEU A 14 -6.08 32.20 -2.90
CA LEU A 14 -4.82 31.49 -2.77
C LEU A 14 -4.46 30.76 -4.06
N TYR A 15 -3.17 30.51 -4.24
CA TYR A 15 -2.64 29.73 -5.36
C TYR A 15 -1.84 28.56 -4.83
N ILE A 16 -1.84 27.44 -5.56
CA ILE A 16 -1.11 26.23 -5.16
C ILE A 16 0.27 26.26 -5.80
N ASN A 17 1.29 26.58 -5.01
CA ASN A 17 2.67 26.66 -5.49
C ASN A 17 3.39 25.30 -5.43
N GLU A 18 3.02 24.47 -4.46
CA GLU A 18 3.62 23.16 -4.28
C GLU A 18 2.61 22.14 -3.76
N PHE A 19 2.83 20.89 -4.12
CA PHE A 19 2.08 19.74 -3.63
C PHE A 19 3.05 18.63 -3.28
N SER A 20 2.83 17.93 -2.17
CA SER A 20 3.74 16.88 -1.72
C SER A 20 3.00 15.57 -1.46
N LEU A 21 3.62 14.46 -1.85
CA LEU A 21 3.19 13.11 -1.50
C LEU A 21 4.25 12.43 -0.66
N THR A 22 3.81 11.66 0.32
CA THR A 22 4.70 10.82 1.13
C THR A 22 4.45 9.35 0.81
N PHE A 23 5.52 8.66 0.43
CA PHE A 23 5.56 7.23 0.18
C PHE A 23 6.28 6.52 1.33
N PRO A 24 5.90 5.27 1.66
CA PRO A 24 6.67 4.47 2.60
C PRO A 24 8.10 4.24 2.09
N LYS A 25 9.04 4.02 3.02
CA LYS A 25 10.48 3.89 2.72
C LYS A 25 10.75 2.70 1.78
N ASN A 26 11.72 2.87 0.86
CA ASN A 26 12.25 1.83 -0.04
C ASN A 26 11.24 1.20 -1.01
N PHE A 27 10.06 1.79 -1.22
CA PHE A 27 9.06 1.20 -2.11
C PHE A 27 9.30 1.50 -3.59
N ILE A 28 9.70 2.72 -3.91
CA ILE A 28 9.98 3.10 -5.30
C ILE A 28 11.39 2.67 -5.66
N SER A 29 11.49 1.75 -6.62
CA SER A 29 12.74 1.10 -7.02
C SER A 29 13.27 1.57 -8.38
N GLY A 30 12.43 2.19 -9.19
CA GLY A 30 12.77 2.63 -10.54
C GLY A 30 12.53 4.12 -10.77
N SER A 31 12.32 4.46 -12.05
CA SER A 31 12.09 5.85 -12.45
C SER A 31 10.72 6.37 -11.96
N ILE A 32 10.68 7.66 -11.63
CA ILE A 32 9.44 8.39 -11.34
C ILE A 32 9.26 9.40 -12.47
N GLN A 33 8.08 9.40 -13.06
CA GLN A 33 7.68 10.40 -14.05
C GLN A 33 6.41 11.07 -13.55
N ALA A 34 6.37 12.39 -13.63
CA ALA A 34 5.20 13.17 -13.28
C ALA A 34 4.81 14.08 -14.44
N ARG A 35 3.52 14.19 -14.68
CA ARG A 35 2.93 15.05 -15.71
C ARG A 35 1.69 15.72 -15.14
N ASP A 36 1.48 16.97 -15.51
CA ASP A 36 0.22 17.71 -15.34
C ASP A 36 -0.38 17.96 -16.73
N SER A 37 -1.58 18.52 -16.77
CA SER A 37 -2.28 19.05 -17.95
C SER A 37 -1.41 19.88 -18.90
N GLY A 38 -0.37 20.56 -18.38
CA GLY A 38 0.56 21.38 -19.16
C GLY A 38 1.80 20.66 -19.69
N GLY A 39 2.02 19.38 -19.36
CA GLY A 39 3.20 18.63 -19.78
C GLY A 39 3.94 17.96 -18.62
N GLN A 40 5.25 17.76 -18.77
CA GLN A 40 6.08 17.18 -17.71
C GLN A 40 6.14 18.10 -16.49
N LEU A 41 6.02 17.52 -15.30
CA LEU A 41 6.02 18.25 -14.04
C LEU A 41 7.31 17.93 -13.28
N ASP A 42 8.06 18.98 -12.93
CA ASP A 42 9.28 18.84 -12.15
C ASP A 42 8.97 18.51 -10.68
N PHE A 43 9.85 17.71 -10.07
CA PHE A 43 9.70 17.29 -8.70
C PHE A 43 11.04 17.17 -7.98
N VAL A 44 11.00 17.35 -6.66
CA VAL A 44 12.13 17.13 -5.77
C VAL A 44 11.82 15.94 -4.88
N ARG A 45 12.75 14.98 -4.85
CA ARG A 45 12.70 13.82 -3.95
C ARG A 45 13.52 14.12 -2.70
N GLN A 46 12.95 13.84 -1.54
CA GLN A 46 13.61 13.95 -0.24
C GLN A 46 13.29 12.73 0.62
N ASP A 47 14.32 12.07 1.16
CA ASP A 47 14.12 11.04 2.18
C ASP A 47 13.86 11.73 3.54
N ILE A 48 12.80 11.30 4.22
CA ILE A 48 12.37 11.80 5.54
C ILE A 48 12.27 10.64 6.53
N ALA A 49 12.16 10.95 7.83
CA ALA A 49 12.10 9.92 8.88
C ALA A 49 10.96 8.90 8.66
N THR A 50 9.83 9.34 8.11
CA THR A 50 8.61 8.53 7.91
C THR A 50 8.53 7.87 6.53
N GLY A 51 9.50 8.11 5.63
CA GLY A 51 9.45 7.60 4.27
C GLY A 51 10.17 8.48 3.26
N MET A 52 9.62 8.58 2.06
CA MET A 52 10.14 9.41 0.98
C MET A 52 9.09 10.44 0.59
N LYS A 53 9.45 11.72 0.66
CA LYS A 53 8.62 12.84 0.24
C LYS A 53 8.96 13.22 -1.20
N ILE A 54 7.95 13.32 -2.05
CA ILE A 54 8.08 13.87 -3.40
C ILE A 54 7.29 15.18 -3.44
N THR A 55 7.99 16.28 -3.68
CA THR A 55 7.40 17.62 -3.78
C THR A 55 7.37 18.06 -5.24
N PHE A 56 6.17 18.30 -5.75
CA PHE A 56 5.91 18.86 -7.07
C PHE A 56 5.77 20.38 -6.94
N LYS A 57 6.40 21.12 -7.86
CA LYS A 57 6.30 22.59 -7.91
C LYS A 57 5.50 23.00 -9.14
N PHE A 58 4.61 23.98 -8.97
CA PHE A 58 3.84 24.56 -10.07
C PHE A 58 4.39 25.94 -10.39
N ASP A 59 4.64 26.21 -11.67
CA ASP A 59 5.05 27.53 -12.12
C ASP A 59 3.90 28.54 -12.02
N GLU A 60 4.22 29.84 -11.89
CA GLU A 60 3.26 30.92 -11.64
C GLU A 60 2.00 30.97 -12.55
N PRO A 61 2.03 30.67 -13.87
CA PRO A 61 0.80 30.63 -14.66
C PRO A 61 -0.05 29.37 -14.40
N THR A 62 0.56 28.30 -13.90
CA THR A 62 -0.12 27.02 -13.61
C THR A 62 -0.64 26.99 -12.18
N ALA A 63 0.07 27.59 -11.21
CA ALA A 63 -0.35 27.73 -9.81
C ALA A 63 -1.68 28.51 -9.64
N GLN A 64 -2.01 29.35 -10.62
CA GLN A 64 -3.26 30.12 -10.66
C GLN A 64 -4.50 29.29 -11.04
N LYS A 65 -4.32 28.04 -11.47
CA LYS A 65 -5.44 27.15 -11.76
C LYS A 65 -6.11 26.71 -10.45
N GLY A 66 -7.44 26.72 -10.44
CA GLY A 66 -8.23 26.22 -9.31
C GLY A 66 -8.17 24.69 -9.18
N GLU A 67 -7.80 23.98 -10.24
CA GLU A 67 -7.74 22.51 -10.29
C GLU A 67 -6.50 22.04 -11.07
N HIS A 68 -5.87 20.96 -10.59
CA HIS A 68 -4.74 20.30 -11.22
C HIS A 68 -4.99 18.80 -11.33
N PHE A 69 -4.56 18.22 -12.46
CA PHE A 69 -4.71 16.79 -12.76
C PHE A 69 -3.34 16.20 -13.00
N ILE A 70 -2.77 15.62 -11.95
CA ILE A 70 -1.39 15.14 -11.96
C ILE A 70 -1.39 13.63 -12.16
N THR A 71 -0.63 13.16 -13.14
CA THR A 71 -0.37 11.74 -13.36
C THR A 71 1.05 11.42 -12.96
N ILE A 72 1.22 10.50 -12.02
CA ILE A 72 2.53 10.05 -11.53
C ILE A 72 2.67 8.57 -11.89
N THR A 73 3.71 8.25 -12.65
CA THR A 73 4.05 6.89 -13.05
C THR A 73 5.35 6.49 -12.37
N TYR A 74 5.36 5.34 -11.70
CA TYR A 74 6.52 4.86 -10.96
C TYR A 74 6.55 3.33 -10.87
N GLU A 75 7.75 2.81 -10.63
CA GLU A 75 8.00 1.39 -10.46
C GLU A 75 8.20 1.03 -8.99
N LEU A 76 7.55 -0.05 -8.58
CA LEU A 76 7.68 -0.63 -7.25
C LEU A 76 8.33 -2.01 -7.39
N LYS A 77 9.13 -2.41 -6.42
CA LYS A 77 9.70 -3.76 -6.34
C LYS A 77 8.97 -4.59 -5.29
N ASP A 78 9.06 -5.91 -5.44
CA ASP A 78 8.69 -6.87 -4.40
C ASP A 78 7.22 -6.77 -3.92
N LEU A 79 6.33 -6.30 -4.81
CA LEU A 79 4.89 -6.20 -4.54
C LEU A 79 4.23 -7.57 -4.40
N PHE A 80 4.72 -8.56 -5.13
CA PHE A 80 4.17 -9.90 -5.16
C PHE A 80 5.23 -10.89 -4.69
N THR A 81 4.84 -11.77 -3.76
CA THR A 81 5.68 -12.87 -3.29
C THR A 81 4.89 -14.16 -3.38
N THR A 82 5.45 -15.17 -4.04
CA THR A 82 4.81 -16.49 -4.16
C THR A 82 5.41 -17.46 -3.17
N HIS A 83 4.55 -18.07 -2.35
CA HIS A 83 4.88 -19.10 -1.39
C HIS A 83 4.06 -20.36 -1.73
N GLY A 84 4.69 -21.33 -2.39
CA GLY A 84 4.01 -22.54 -2.84
C GLY A 84 2.89 -22.23 -3.84
N THR A 85 1.65 -22.55 -3.48
CA THR A 85 0.44 -22.30 -4.28
C THR A 85 -0.24 -20.97 -3.98
N MET A 86 0.28 -20.19 -3.03
CA MET A 86 -0.26 -18.89 -2.66
C MET A 86 0.64 -17.77 -3.13
N THR A 87 0.03 -16.68 -3.59
CA THR A 87 0.74 -15.45 -3.92
C THR A 87 0.21 -14.34 -3.03
N GLU A 88 1.11 -13.72 -2.30
CA GLU A 88 0.86 -12.54 -1.49
C GLU A 88 1.15 -11.29 -2.29
N ALA A 89 0.32 -10.27 -2.11
CA ALA A 89 0.48 -8.95 -2.69
C ALA A 89 0.41 -7.88 -1.60
N ILE A 90 1.47 -7.08 -1.49
CA ILE A 90 1.58 -5.98 -0.52
C ILE A 90 1.61 -4.68 -1.32
N LEU A 91 0.47 -3.98 -1.36
CA LEU A 91 0.32 -2.76 -2.13
C LEU A 91 0.42 -1.55 -1.19
N PRO A 92 1.56 -0.83 -1.19
CA PRO A 92 1.68 0.41 -0.43
C PRO A 92 0.76 1.47 -1.04
N LEU A 93 0.13 2.27 -0.19
CA LEU A 93 -0.61 3.43 -0.63
C LEU A 93 0.13 4.70 -0.21
N VAL A 94 -0.17 5.79 -0.90
CA VAL A 94 0.22 7.12 -0.42
C VAL A 94 -0.43 7.37 0.92
N GLN A 95 0.29 8.05 1.82
CA GLN A 95 -0.28 8.38 3.13
C GLN A 95 -1.46 9.34 2.96
N PRO A 96 -2.70 8.94 3.33
CA PRO A 96 -3.85 9.84 3.23
C PRO A 96 -3.77 10.92 4.29
N ASP A 97 -4.13 12.14 3.92
CA ASP A 97 -4.56 13.17 4.86
C ASP A 97 -6.04 12.93 5.22
N GLU A 98 -6.54 13.58 6.28
CA GLU A 98 -7.90 13.34 6.80
C GLU A 98 -8.99 13.46 5.72
N ASN A 99 -8.83 14.41 4.80
CA ASN A 99 -9.78 14.72 3.73
C ASN A 99 -9.49 14.00 2.39
N SER A 100 -8.43 13.19 2.31
CA SER A 100 -8.06 12.52 1.05
C SER A 100 -8.98 11.34 0.74
N ILE A 101 -9.49 11.26 -0.49
CA ILE A 101 -10.21 10.08 -0.99
C ILE A 101 -9.24 9.29 -1.88
N ILE A 102 -8.91 8.06 -1.47
CA ILE A 102 -7.99 7.19 -2.22
C ILE A 102 -8.78 6.00 -2.78
N ASN A 103 -8.83 5.91 -4.11
CA ASN A 103 -9.37 4.76 -4.81
C ASN A 103 -8.22 3.97 -5.42
N VAL A 104 -8.24 2.66 -5.18
CA VAL A 104 -7.18 1.75 -5.63
C VAL A 104 -7.77 0.74 -6.59
N GLU A 105 -7.12 0.57 -7.73
CA GLU A 105 -7.46 -0.42 -8.73
C GLU A 105 -6.23 -1.30 -8.99
N LEU A 106 -6.34 -2.60 -8.68
CA LEU A 106 -5.36 -3.60 -9.04
C LEU A 106 -5.84 -4.34 -10.28
N LYS A 107 -5.05 -4.28 -11.35
CA LYS A 107 -5.28 -5.04 -12.58
C LYS A 107 -4.26 -6.16 -12.67
N LEU A 108 -4.75 -7.40 -12.55
CA LEU A 108 -3.94 -8.59 -12.71
C LEU A 108 -3.82 -8.94 -14.20
N PRO A 109 -2.70 -9.57 -14.62
CA PRO A 109 -2.57 -10.10 -15.97
C PRO A 109 -3.70 -11.07 -16.32
N ALA A 110 -4.09 -11.14 -17.59
CA ALA A 110 -5.09 -12.10 -18.06
C ALA A 110 -4.71 -13.57 -17.78
N THR A 111 -3.41 -13.84 -17.65
CA THR A 111 -2.86 -15.17 -17.32
C THR A 111 -2.90 -15.48 -15.82
N PHE A 112 -3.33 -14.55 -14.96
CA PHE A 112 -3.37 -14.74 -13.51
C PHE A 112 -4.64 -15.50 -13.14
N ASP A 113 -4.54 -16.82 -13.04
CA ASP A 113 -5.66 -17.75 -12.85
C ASP A 113 -5.93 -18.10 -11.37
N THR A 114 -5.46 -17.25 -10.45
CA THR A 114 -5.59 -17.52 -9.01
C THR A 114 -6.60 -16.57 -8.40
N ALA A 115 -7.65 -17.13 -7.80
CA ALA A 115 -8.69 -16.36 -7.12
C ALA A 115 -8.15 -15.64 -5.88
N LEU A 116 -8.72 -14.48 -5.59
CA LEU A 116 -8.47 -13.74 -4.34
C LEU A 116 -9.10 -14.51 -3.17
N SER A 117 -8.27 -14.80 -2.16
CA SER A 117 -8.66 -15.62 -1.01
C SER A 117 -8.81 -14.78 0.24
N LEU A 118 -7.94 -13.79 0.41
CA LEU A 118 -7.99 -12.86 1.52
C LEU A 118 -7.57 -11.47 1.04
N SER A 119 -8.22 -10.44 1.55
CA SER A 119 -7.77 -9.06 1.37
C SER A 119 -8.08 -8.22 2.59
N LYS A 120 -7.13 -7.36 2.95
CA LYS A 120 -7.24 -6.36 4.01
C LYS A 120 -6.83 -5.01 3.42
N PRO A 121 -7.77 -4.06 3.24
CA PRO A 121 -9.20 -4.15 3.54
C PRO A 121 -9.97 -5.05 2.54
N ILE A 122 -11.23 -5.32 2.84
CA ILE A 122 -12.13 -6.03 1.94
C ILE A 122 -12.32 -5.19 0.65
N PRO A 123 -12.19 -5.78 -0.55
CA PRO A 123 -12.43 -5.06 -1.80
C PRO A 123 -13.86 -4.56 -1.91
N SER A 124 -14.04 -3.38 -2.50
CA SER A 124 -15.36 -2.86 -2.83
C SER A 124 -15.97 -3.60 -4.02
N SER A 125 -15.14 -4.05 -4.97
CA SER A 125 -15.58 -4.90 -6.08
C SER A 125 -14.46 -5.77 -6.64
N ILE A 126 -14.85 -6.91 -7.20
CA ILE A 126 -13.98 -7.85 -7.92
C ILE A 126 -14.69 -8.16 -9.24
N SER A 127 -14.03 -7.90 -10.37
CA SER A 127 -14.56 -8.15 -11.71
C SER A 127 -13.46 -8.67 -12.62
N GLY A 128 -13.53 -9.96 -12.95
CA GLY A 128 -12.48 -10.65 -13.71
C GLY A 128 -11.12 -10.51 -13.01
N THR A 129 -10.15 -9.94 -13.72
CA THR A 129 -8.79 -9.69 -13.21
C THR A 129 -8.62 -8.33 -12.52
N THR A 130 -9.71 -7.59 -12.31
CA THR A 130 -9.67 -6.26 -11.69
C THR A 130 -10.26 -6.29 -10.29
N ILE A 131 -9.50 -5.79 -9.32
CA ILE A 131 -9.91 -5.67 -7.92
C ILE A 131 -9.87 -4.20 -7.53
N LYS A 132 -10.93 -3.72 -6.88
CA LYS A 132 -11.06 -2.31 -6.49
C LYS A 132 -11.25 -2.16 -4.99
N TRP A 133 -10.65 -1.10 -4.46
CA TRP A 133 -10.89 -0.61 -3.11
C TRP A 133 -11.20 0.88 -3.19
N GLU A 134 -12.43 1.23 -2.83
CA GLU A 134 -12.89 2.63 -2.83
C GLU A 134 -12.72 3.26 -1.44
N ASN A 135 -12.35 4.54 -1.42
CA ASN A 135 -12.16 5.33 -0.20
C ASN A 135 -11.28 4.62 0.87
N SER A 136 -10.19 4.01 0.43
CA SER A 136 -9.27 3.29 1.30
C SER A 136 -8.50 4.28 2.19
N LYS A 137 -8.57 4.07 3.51
CA LYS A 137 -7.82 4.87 4.50
C LYS A 137 -6.59 4.15 5.05
N VAL A 138 -6.31 2.94 4.57
CA VAL A 138 -5.14 2.16 5.02
C VAL A 138 -3.87 2.65 4.33
N ARG A 139 -2.72 2.45 4.98
CA ARG A 139 -1.40 2.74 4.37
C ARG A 139 -0.94 1.65 3.41
N THR A 140 -1.49 0.45 3.54
CA THR A 140 -1.07 -0.71 2.77
C THR A 140 -2.25 -1.65 2.62
N ILE A 141 -2.49 -2.12 1.40
CA ILE A 141 -3.44 -3.19 1.11
C ILE A 141 -2.66 -4.49 1.08
N TYR A 142 -3.13 -5.46 1.84
CA TYR A 142 -2.64 -6.83 1.81
C TYR A 142 -3.66 -7.69 1.08
N ALA A 143 -3.25 -8.35 0.00
CA ALA A 143 -4.08 -9.27 -0.75
C ALA A 143 -3.37 -10.62 -0.91
N MET A 144 -4.13 -11.71 -0.87
CA MET A 144 -3.61 -13.05 -0.92
C MET A 144 -4.43 -13.86 -1.91
N PHE A 145 -3.75 -14.51 -2.84
CA PHE A 145 -4.33 -15.27 -3.94
C PHE A 145 -3.94 -16.74 -3.77
N GLY A 146 -4.90 -17.66 -3.81
CA GLY A 146 -4.60 -19.11 -3.80
C GLY A 146 -5.64 -19.95 -3.05
N PRO A 147 -5.91 -21.18 -3.47
CA PRO A 147 -7.05 -21.96 -2.97
C PRO A 147 -6.99 -22.21 -1.46
N SER A 148 -5.83 -22.64 -0.96
CA SER A 148 -5.50 -22.76 0.46
C SER A 148 -4.03 -23.21 0.57
N GLN A 149 -3.44 -23.01 1.73
CA GLN A 149 -2.14 -23.57 2.08
C GLN A 149 -2.21 -24.21 3.45
N VAL A 150 -1.74 -25.45 3.53
CA VAL A 150 -1.61 -26.17 4.79
C VAL A 150 -0.24 -25.87 5.36
N TYR A 151 -0.20 -25.20 6.50
CA TYR A 151 1.03 -24.93 7.24
C TYR A 151 1.26 -26.02 8.27
N LYS A 152 2.49 -26.55 8.33
CA LYS A 152 2.91 -27.46 9.40
C LYS A 152 3.67 -26.67 10.45
N ALA A 153 2.99 -26.24 11.51
CA ALA A 153 3.63 -25.59 12.64
C ALA A 153 4.17 -26.63 13.63
N ARG A 154 5.42 -26.47 14.10
CA ARG A 154 5.95 -27.14 15.29
C ARG A 154 6.15 -26.10 16.38
N LEU A 155 5.33 -26.17 17.43
CA LEU A 155 5.43 -25.29 18.59
C LEU A 155 6.13 -26.04 19.72
N THR A 156 7.23 -25.47 20.21
CA THR A 156 7.98 -26.03 21.35
C THR A 156 7.83 -25.07 22.53
N TYR A 157 7.20 -25.56 23.60
CA TYR A 157 7.03 -24.81 24.84
C TYR A 157 7.77 -25.51 25.97
N ASN A 158 8.50 -24.74 26.77
CA ASN A 158 9.05 -25.22 28.04
C ASN A 158 7.99 -24.99 29.11
N LEU A 159 7.10 -25.98 29.29
CA LEU A 159 6.07 -25.95 30.32
C LEU A 159 6.59 -26.66 31.57
N GLU A 160 6.54 -25.99 32.70
CA GLU A 160 6.94 -26.54 34.00
C GLU A 160 5.82 -26.29 35.01
N ASN A 161 5.42 -27.34 35.73
CA ASN A 161 4.58 -27.21 36.91
C ASN A 161 5.45 -27.35 38.16
N THR A 162 5.76 -26.21 38.79
CA THR A 162 6.59 -26.17 40.00
C THR A 162 5.81 -26.48 41.28
N THR A 163 4.54 -26.90 41.16
CA THR A 163 3.66 -27.14 42.31
C THR A 163 3.23 -28.61 42.38
N VAL A 164 2.90 -29.07 43.60
CA VAL A 164 2.41 -30.44 43.84
C VAL A 164 0.93 -30.65 43.44
N PHE A 165 0.25 -29.59 42.98
CA PHE A 165 -1.16 -29.65 42.57
C PHE A 165 -1.30 -29.49 41.06
N SER A 166 -2.35 -30.09 40.49
CA SER A 166 -2.68 -29.91 39.08
C SER A 166 -3.11 -28.48 38.79
N ARG A 167 -2.59 -27.89 37.70
CA ARG A 167 -2.96 -26.55 37.22
C ARG A 167 -3.32 -26.58 35.75
N THR A 168 -4.38 -25.86 35.42
CA THR A 168 -4.70 -25.50 34.05
C THR A 168 -3.95 -24.23 33.70
N GLN A 169 -3.12 -24.27 32.66
CA GLN A 169 -2.42 -23.10 32.13
C GLN A 169 -2.86 -22.84 30.69
N GLN A 170 -3.19 -21.59 30.40
CA GLN A 170 -3.46 -21.14 29.04
C GLN A 170 -2.14 -20.74 28.38
N VAL A 171 -1.84 -21.35 27.23
CA VAL A 171 -0.63 -21.06 26.45
C VAL A 171 -1.06 -20.32 25.19
N ALA A 172 -0.50 -19.12 24.98
CA ALA A 172 -0.79 -18.32 23.79
C ALA A 172 0.02 -18.78 22.60
N PHE A 173 -0.56 -18.69 21.41
CA PHE A 173 0.19 -18.85 20.16
C PHE A 173 1.12 -17.65 19.96
N PRO A 174 2.37 -17.85 19.50
CA PRO A 174 3.25 -16.75 19.14
C PRO A 174 2.64 -15.97 17.98
N PRO A 175 2.51 -14.63 18.07
CA PRO A 175 1.97 -13.81 16.99
C PRO A 175 2.98 -13.75 15.84
N ASP A 176 2.49 -13.81 14.60
CA ASP A 176 3.29 -13.45 13.43
C ASP A 176 3.24 -11.93 13.29
N THR A 177 4.40 -11.27 13.38
CA THR A 177 4.48 -9.80 13.34
C THR A 177 5.57 -9.36 12.36
N LEU A 178 5.55 -8.08 11.98
CA LEU A 178 6.58 -7.49 11.11
C LEU A 178 8.02 -7.67 11.65
N TYR A 179 8.20 -7.92 12.94
CA TYR A 179 9.49 -8.08 13.60
C TYR A 179 9.82 -9.53 13.98
N GLN A 180 8.85 -10.43 13.88
CA GLN A 180 9.01 -11.85 14.22
C GLN A 180 8.30 -12.67 13.16
N LYS A 181 9.08 -13.18 12.20
CA LYS A 181 8.62 -14.16 11.23
C LYS A 181 8.71 -15.55 11.85
N ASN A 182 7.58 -16.24 11.88
CA ASN A 182 7.60 -17.68 12.15
C ASN A 182 8.09 -18.40 10.89
N VAL A 183 9.19 -19.16 11.00
CA VAL A 183 9.64 -20.07 9.93
C VAL A 183 8.81 -21.33 10.07
N TYR A 184 7.89 -21.56 9.13
CA TYR A 184 7.08 -22.78 9.04
C TYR A 184 7.75 -23.83 8.15
#